data_AF-A0A8T7LEP4-F1
#
_entry.id   AF-A0A8T7LEP4-F1
#
_cell.length_a   1.000
_cell.length_b   1.000
_cell.length_c   1.000
_cell.angle_alpha   90.00
_cell.angle_beta   90.00
_cell.angle_gamma   90.00
#
_symmetry.space_group_name_H-M   'P 1'
#
loop_
_entity.id
_entity.type
_entity.pdbx_description
1 polymer ?
#
loop_
_entity_poly.entity_id
_entity_poly.type
_entity_poly.pdbx_seq_one_letter_code
_entity_poly.pdbx_strand_id
1 'polypeptide(L)'
;MASTSIASDMTGKLITHDERAAFTMMGIKLTPKVTAADTAGAFSLIEQVVSPGSGSPPHILHEGHKIIYVVDGSFNILVGNQVVPAGPGDVAILPEGLLHNFRNVGDVPGKILVCLFPGGHEEFLLALSQVAQNGPPSKTVMAEVAGRYHVEMRA
;
A
#
# COMPACT_ATOMS: atom_id res chain seq x y z
N MET A 1 -17.85 17.17 -17.69
CA MET A 1 -16.80 16.14 -17.83
C MET A 1 -15.48 16.86 -18.04
N ALA A 2 -14.66 16.98 -16.99
CA ALA A 2 -13.33 17.57 -17.12
C ALA A 2 -12.37 16.47 -17.56
N SER A 3 -11.96 16.51 -18.83
CA SER A 3 -10.81 15.76 -19.31
C SER A 3 -9.57 16.48 -18.81
N THR A 4 -9.10 16.12 -17.63
CA THR A 4 -7.78 16.56 -17.16
C THR A 4 -6.77 15.62 -17.82
N SER A 5 -6.21 16.04 -18.94
CA SER A 5 -5.17 15.31 -19.65
C SER A 5 -3.90 15.25 -18.80
N ILE A 6 -3.79 14.25 -17.92
CA ILE A 6 -2.57 13.92 -17.16
C ILE A 6 -1.41 13.52 -18.10
N ALA A 7 -1.71 13.24 -19.37
CA ALA A 7 -0.80 12.63 -20.32
C ALA A 7 0.35 13.54 -20.84
N SER A 8 0.31 14.87 -20.67
CA SER A 8 1.31 15.74 -21.32
C SER A 8 2.72 15.65 -20.72
N ASP A 9 2.83 15.25 -19.45
CA ASP A 9 4.10 15.33 -18.70
C ASP A 9 4.68 13.95 -18.35
N MET A 10 3.97 12.86 -18.68
CA MET A 10 4.44 11.49 -18.43
C MET A 10 5.32 11.00 -19.58
N THR A 11 6.56 10.63 -19.27
CA THR A 11 7.45 9.96 -20.23
C THR A 11 7.52 8.46 -19.95
N GLY A 12 7.43 7.66 -21.01
CA GLY A 12 7.58 6.21 -20.90
C GLY A 12 8.99 5.83 -20.47
N LYS A 13 9.10 4.96 -19.46
CA LYS A 13 10.39 4.45 -18.98
C LYS A 13 10.26 3.01 -18.47
N LEU A 14 11.36 2.27 -18.53
CA LEU A 14 11.51 0.99 -17.86
C LEU A 14 12.12 1.24 -16.48
N ILE A 15 11.50 0.69 -15.44
CA ILE A 15 12.06 0.66 -14.08
C ILE A 15 12.48 -0.77 -13.80
N THR A 16 13.77 -0.99 -13.60
CA THR A 16 14.31 -2.34 -13.40
C THR A 16 14.04 -2.85 -11.98
N HIS A 17 14.28 -4.14 -11.72
CA HIS A 17 14.00 -4.74 -10.40
C HIS A 17 14.79 -4.04 -9.28
N ASP A 18 16.07 -3.77 -9.51
CA ASP A 18 17.04 -3.30 -8.51
C ASP A 18 17.16 -1.76 -8.40
N GLU A 19 16.42 -1.02 -9.21
CA GLU A 19 16.53 0.44 -9.32
C GLU A 19 15.94 1.21 -8.12
N ARG A 20 15.11 0.55 -7.31
CA ARG A 20 14.34 1.19 -6.24
C ARG A 20 14.79 0.71 -4.87
N ALA A 21 15.09 1.66 -4.00
CA ALA A 21 15.37 1.37 -2.61
C ALA A 21 14.12 0.83 -1.91
N ALA A 22 14.32 -0.20 -1.10
CA ALA A 22 13.28 -0.75 -0.24
C ALA A 22 13.47 -0.28 1.20
N PHE A 23 12.36 -0.24 1.95
CA PHE A 23 12.38 -0.02 3.40
C PHE A 23 11.49 -1.05 4.08
N THR A 24 11.74 -1.30 5.37
CA THR A 24 11.01 -2.30 6.14
C THR A 24 10.22 -1.65 7.26
N MET A 25 8.97 -2.07 7.43
CA MET A 25 8.11 -1.65 8.53
C MET A 25 7.15 -2.79 8.90
N MET A 26 7.01 -3.08 10.20
CA MET A 26 6.02 -4.06 10.72
C MET A 26 6.09 -5.45 10.06
N GLY A 27 7.29 -5.91 9.72
CA GLY A 27 7.49 -7.20 9.04
C GLY A 27 7.12 -7.20 7.56
N ILE A 28 7.04 -6.02 6.95
CA ILE A 28 6.78 -5.84 5.52
C ILE A 28 7.98 -5.11 4.92
N LYS A 29 8.57 -5.68 3.86
CA LYS A 29 9.53 -4.97 2.99
C LYS A 29 8.75 -4.32 1.87
N LEU A 30 8.81 -2.99 1.79
CA LEU A 30 8.12 -2.18 0.80
C LEU A 30 9.12 -1.63 -0.22
N THR A 31 8.81 -1.79 -1.51
CA THR A 31 9.60 -1.25 -2.62
C THR A 31 8.66 -0.41 -3.49
N PRO A 32 8.73 0.95 -3.44
CA PRO A 32 7.97 1.81 -4.35
C PRO A 32 8.52 1.63 -5.77
N LYS A 33 7.82 0.84 -6.60
CA LYS A 33 8.21 0.57 -7.99
C LYS A 33 7.89 1.77 -8.88
N VAL A 34 6.71 2.33 -8.71
CA VAL A 34 6.22 3.54 -9.38
C VAL A 34 5.75 4.53 -8.31
N THR A 35 6.16 5.79 -8.40
CA THR A 35 5.74 6.87 -7.49
C THR A 35 4.84 7.88 -8.19
N ALA A 36 4.19 8.76 -7.43
CA ALA A 36 3.44 9.90 -7.96
C ALA A 36 4.27 10.77 -8.90
N ALA A 37 5.57 10.95 -8.61
CA ALA A 37 6.48 11.71 -9.48
C ALA A 37 6.69 11.04 -10.84
N ASP A 38 6.60 9.70 -10.92
CA ASP A 38 6.70 8.98 -12.19
C ASP A 38 5.43 9.12 -13.05
N THR A 39 4.29 9.44 -12.44
CA THR A 39 2.96 9.37 -13.07
C THR A 39 2.22 10.70 -13.07
N ALA A 40 2.90 11.81 -12.76
CA ALA A 40 2.27 13.12 -12.56
C ALA A 40 1.06 13.03 -11.59
N GLY A 41 1.18 12.19 -10.56
CA GLY A 41 0.16 11.95 -9.54
C GLY A 41 -0.94 10.95 -9.93
N ALA A 42 -0.95 10.40 -11.14
CA ALA A 42 -2.05 9.52 -11.58
C ALA A 42 -2.19 8.25 -10.74
N PHE A 43 -1.07 7.60 -10.42
CA PHE A 43 -1.03 6.38 -9.62
C PHE A 43 0.36 6.09 -9.05
N SER A 44 0.43 5.24 -8.04
CA SER A 44 1.69 4.64 -7.59
C SER A 44 1.56 3.13 -7.45
N LEU A 45 2.69 2.42 -7.52
CA LEU A 45 2.76 0.97 -7.43
C LEU A 45 3.85 0.56 -6.46
N ILE A 46 3.48 -0.24 -5.47
CA ILE A 46 4.38 -0.68 -4.40
C ILE A 46 4.40 -2.20 -4.39
N GLU A 47 5.59 -2.78 -4.53
CA GLU A 47 5.79 -4.20 -4.21
C GLU A 47 5.93 -4.35 -2.69
N GLN A 48 5.19 -5.29 -2.11
CA GLN A 48 5.30 -5.61 -0.70
C GLN A 48 5.60 -7.09 -0.51
N VAL A 49 6.71 -7.39 0.16
CA VAL A 49 7.02 -8.74 0.66
C VAL A 49 6.64 -8.78 2.13
N VAL A 50 5.70 -9.65 2.47
CA VAL A 50 4.98 -9.66 3.75
C VAL A 50 5.36 -10.92 4.52
N SER A 51 6.00 -10.77 5.68
CA SER A 51 6.35 -11.90 6.55
C SER A 51 5.12 -12.69 7.02
N PRO A 52 5.29 -13.97 7.39
CA PRO A 52 4.22 -14.77 8.00
C PRO A 52 3.57 -14.05 9.18
N GLY A 53 2.24 -14.01 9.20
CA GLY A 53 1.46 -13.36 10.26
C GLY A 53 1.45 -11.83 10.25
N SER A 54 2.29 -11.18 9.42
CA SER A 54 2.29 -9.73 9.21
C SER A 54 1.22 -9.29 8.22
N GLY A 55 0.96 -7.99 8.18
CA GLY A 55 -0.07 -7.40 7.34
C GLY A 55 -0.28 -5.93 7.67
N SER A 56 -1.14 -5.26 6.91
CA SER A 56 -1.56 -3.92 7.28
C SER A 56 -2.57 -3.98 8.45
N PRO A 57 -2.49 -3.05 9.41
CA PRO A 57 -3.61 -2.81 10.33
C PRO A 57 -4.88 -2.42 9.54
N PRO A 58 -6.09 -2.64 10.09
CA PRO A 58 -7.33 -2.13 9.51
C PRO A 58 -7.31 -0.62 9.39
N HIS A 59 -7.66 -0.09 8.23
CA HIS A 59 -7.72 1.35 7.97
C HIS A 59 -8.74 1.69 6.89
N ILE A 60 -9.08 2.98 6.83
CA ILE A 60 -9.89 3.60 5.79
C ILE A 60 -9.04 4.66 5.08
N LEU A 61 -9.10 4.69 3.75
CA LEU A 61 -8.60 5.83 2.97
C LEU A 61 -9.76 6.78 2.74
N HIS A 62 -9.66 8.01 3.21
CA HIS A 62 -10.64 9.07 2.97
C HIS A 62 -10.37 9.83 1.67
N GLU A 63 -9.27 9.52 1.00
CA GLU A 63 -8.95 9.99 -0.33
C GLU A 63 -8.27 8.87 -1.11
N GLY A 64 -8.84 8.51 -2.25
CA GLY A 64 -8.26 7.57 -3.19
C GLY A 64 -8.63 6.10 -3.01
N HIS A 65 -8.25 5.30 -3.99
CA HIS A 65 -8.57 3.89 -4.15
C HIS A 65 -7.29 3.05 -4.16
N LYS A 66 -7.42 1.77 -3.81
CA LYS A 66 -6.32 0.82 -3.80
C LYS A 66 -6.72 -0.47 -4.51
N ILE A 67 -5.78 -1.05 -5.25
CA ILE A 67 -5.86 -2.42 -5.75
C ILE A 67 -4.75 -3.23 -5.09
N ILE A 68 -5.09 -4.43 -4.63
CA ILE A 68 -4.11 -5.43 -4.18
C ILE A 68 -4.14 -6.59 -5.17
N TYR A 69 -3.00 -6.90 -5.77
CA TYR A 69 -2.79 -8.10 -6.59
C TYR A 69 -1.88 -9.05 -5.83
N VAL A 70 -2.30 -10.29 -5.61
CA VAL A 70 -1.47 -11.29 -4.94
C VAL A 70 -0.55 -11.95 -5.97
N VAL A 71 0.76 -11.79 -5.78
CA VAL A 71 1.78 -12.38 -6.66
C VAL A 71 2.16 -13.77 -6.17
N ASP A 72 2.34 -13.93 -4.86
CA ASP A 72 2.75 -15.20 -4.24
C ASP A 72 2.28 -15.27 -2.77
N GLY A 73 2.09 -16.46 -2.23
CA GLY A 73 1.69 -16.71 -0.85
C GLY A 73 0.17 -16.72 -0.60
N SER A 74 -0.20 -16.85 0.68
CA SER A 74 -1.59 -17.00 1.12
C SER A 74 -2.01 -15.84 2.02
N PHE A 75 -3.04 -15.11 1.60
CA PHE A 75 -3.51 -13.92 2.31
C PHE A 75 -4.96 -14.04 2.75
N ASN A 76 -5.29 -13.34 3.82
CA ASN A 76 -6.66 -12.91 4.11
C ASN A 76 -6.74 -11.41 3.89
N ILE A 77 -7.73 -10.95 3.13
CA ILE A 77 -7.97 -9.54 2.84
C ILE A 77 -9.33 -9.14 3.43
N LEU A 78 -9.34 -8.10 4.26
CA LEU A 78 -10.56 -7.47 4.72
C LEU A 78 -11.08 -6.52 3.64
N VAL A 79 -12.29 -6.76 3.17
CA VAL A 79 -13.02 -5.96 2.18
C VAL A 79 -14.32 -5.50 2.83
N GLY A 80 -14.32 -4.30 3.40
CA GLY A 80 -15.40 -3.79 4.22
C GLY A 80 -15.54 -4.60 5.50
N ASN A 81 -16.56 -5.48 5.54
CA ASN A 81 -16.89 -6.29 6.72
C ASN A 81 -16.59 -7.79 6.49
N GLN A 82 -15.99 -8.15 5.37
CA GLN A 82 -15.72 -9.54 4.99
C GLN A 82 -14.24 -9.81 4.94
N VAL A 83 -13.80 -10.90 5.56
CA VAL A 83 -12.44 -11.42 5.41
C VAL A 83 -12.48 -12.49 4.33
N VAL A 84 -11.77 -12.25 3.23
CA VAL A 84 -11.75 -13.11 2.05
C VAL A 84 -10.35 -13.72 1.91
N PRO A 85 -10.22 -15.05 1.77
CA PRO A 85 -8.94 -15.66 1.43
C PRO A 85 -8.56 -15.30 -0.01
N ALA A 86 -7.27 -15.01 -0.24
CA ALA A 86 -6.72 -14.63 -1.53
C ALA A 86 -5.36 -15.30 -1.74
N GLY A 87 -5.13 -15.84 -2.93
CA GLY A 87 -3.90 -16.48 -3.36
C GLY A 87 -3.37 -15.91 -4.68
N PRO A 88 -2.30 -16.48 -5.24
CA PRO A 88 -1.64 -15.95 -6.44
C PRO A 88 -2.61 -15.78 -7.62
N GLY A 89 -2.64 -14.58 -8.20
CA GLY A 89 -3.55 -14.22 -9.29
C GLY A 89 -4.84 -13.53 -8.84
N ASP A 90 -5.20 -13.59 -7.56
CA ASP A 90 -6.37 -12.91 -7.03
C ASP A 90 -6.15 -11.40 -6.89
N VAL A 91 -7.24 -10.64 -7.03
CA VAL A 91 -7.25 -9.18 -7.00
C VAL A 91 -8.35 -8.66 -6.09
N ALA A 92 -8.00 -7.74 -5.19
CA ALA A 92 -8.96 -6.99 -4.39
C ALA A 92 -9.00 -5.52 -4.84
N ILE A 93 -10.22 -5.00 -5.02
CA ILE A 93 -10.49 -3.58 -5.30
C ILE A 93 -11.03 -2.95 -4.02
N LEU A 94 -10.35 -1.90 -3.55
CA LEU A 94 -10.58 -1.27 -2.25
C LEU A 94 -10.84 0.23 -2.50
N PRO A 95 -12.09 0.63 -2.72
CA PRO A 95 -12.43 2.03 -2.97
C PRO A 95 -12.26 2.90 -1.72
N GLU A 96 -12.16 4.21 -1.94
CA GLU A 96 -12.24 5.24 -0.89
C GLU A 96 -13.41 4.97 0.07
N GLY A 97 -13.20 5.24 1.36
CA GLY A 97 -14.18 5.04 2.42
C GLY A 97 -14.34 3.58 2.87
N LEU A 98 -13.77 2.60 2.14
CA LEU A 98 -13.88 1.20 2.51
C LEU A 98 -12.87 0.83 3.60
N LEU A 99 -13.36 0.24 4.70
CA LEU A 99 -12.51 -0.42 5.69
C LEU A 99 -11.78 -1.60 5.03
N HIS A 100 -10.47 -1.63 5.12
CA HIS A 100 -9.70 -2.73 4.56
C HIS A 100 -8.40 -3.00 5.31
N ASN A 101 -7.89 -4.20 5.08
CA ASN A 101 -6.59 -4.66 5.54
C ASN A 101 -6.16 -5.89 4.71
N PHE A 102 -4.91 -6.31 4.85
CA PHE A 102 -4.49 -7.64 4.43
C PHE A 102 -3.60 -8.27 5.50
N ARG A 103 -3.53 -9.59 5.52
CA ARG A 103 -2.64 -10.37 6.39
C ARG A 103 -2.12 -11.60 5.65
N ASN A 104 -0.81 -11.82 5.69
CA ASN A 104 -0.24 -13.09 5.27
C ASN A 104 -0.57 -14.16 6.33
N VAL A 105 -1.33 -15.17 5.93
CA VAL A 105 -1.76 -16.29 6.78
C VAL A 105 -0.98 -17.58 6.51
N GLY A 106 -0.04 -17.55 5.57
CA GLY A 106 0.91 -18.62 5.32
C GLY A 106 2.05 -18.68 6.35
N ASP A 107 2.91 -19.68 6.18
CA ASP A 107 4.10 -19.96 6.98
C ASP A 107 5.40 -19.41 6.34
N VAL A 108 5.34 -18.95 5.10
CA VAL A 108 6.44 -18.31 4.36
C VAL A 108 6.10 -16.86 3.96
N PRO A 109 7.10 -16.02 3.67
CA PRO A 109 6.85 -14.68 3.15
C PRO A 109 6.01 -14.70 1.87
N GLY A 110 4.95 -13.90 1.82
CA GLY A 110 4.12 -13.69 0.64
C GLY A 110 4.49 -12.41 -0.10
N LYS A 111 4.00 -12.24 -1.32
CA LYS A 111 4.23 -11.06 -2.15
C LYS A 111 2.92 -10.53 -2.72
N ILE A 112 2.71 -9.22 -2.56
CA ILE A 112 1.59 -8.50 -3.18
C ILE A 112 2.11 -7.26 -3.93
N LEU A 113 1.36 -6.84 -4.93
CA LEU A 113 1.48 -5.52 -5.54
C LEU A 113 0.30 -4.67 -5.07
N VAL A 114 0.60 -3.46 -4.61
CA VAL A 114 -0.39 -2.48 -4.16
C VAL A 114 -0.34 -1.29 -5.09
N CYS A 115 -1.41 -1.07 -5.85
CA CYS A 115 -1.55 0.09 -6.73
C CYS A 115 -2.52 1.09 -6.09
N LEU A 116 -2.17 2.37 -6.13
CA LEU A 116 -2.93 3.45 -5.46
C LEU A 116 -3.30 4.53 -6.47
N PHE A 117 -4.52 5.07 -6.34
CA PHE A 117 -5.09 6.08 -7.24
C PHE A 117 -5.80 7.17 -6.43
N PRO A 118 -5.37 8.44 -6.47
CA PRO A 118 -4.14 8.93 -7.09
C PRO A 118 -2.86 8.36 -6.42
N GLY A 119 -1.70 8.61 -7.00
CA GLY A 119 -0.42 8.31 -6.36
C GLY A 119 -0.17 9.21 -5.14
N GLY A 120 0.88 8.92 -4.36
CA GLY A 120 1.32 9.75 -3.23
C GLY A 120 1.20 9.05 -1.88
N HIS A 121 0.41 7.97 -1.79
CA HIS A 121 0.28 7.19 -0.56
C HIS A 121 1.57 6.47 -0.14
N GLU A 122 2.53 6.30 -1.06
CA GLU A 122 3.89 5.86 -0.73
C GLU A 122 4.60 6.83 0.23
N GLU A 123 4.25 8.11 0.23
CA GLU A 123 4.81 9.12 1.14
C GLU A 123 4.34 8.89 2.58
N PHE A 124 3.08 8.49 2.77
CA PHE A 124 2.56 8.04 4.07
C PHE A 124 3.36 6.85 4.61
N LEU A 125 3.60 5.85 3.76
CA LEU A 125 4.35 4.65 4.15
C LEU A 125 5.81 4.99 4.48
N LEU A 126 6.42 5.89 3.71
CA LEU A 126 7.76 6.38 4.00
C LEU A 126 7.80 7.16 5.33
N ALA A 127 6.84 8.05 5.57
CA ALA A 127 6.76 8.81 6.81
C ALA A 127 6.57 7.90 8.03
N LEU A 128 5.70 6.90 7.94
CA LEU A 128 5.56 5.88 9.00
C LEU A 128 6.86 5.10 9.22
N SER A 129 7.57 4.74 8.15
CA SER A 129 8.84 4.02 8.27
C SER A 129 9.90 4.83 9.00
N GLN A 130 9.97 6.15 8.77
CA GLN A 130 10.91 7.06 9.45
C GLN A 130 10.61 7.15 10.94
N VAL A 131 9.33 7.25 11.32
CA VAL A 131 8.94 7.21 12.73
C VAL A 131 9.31 5.88 13.38
N ALA A 132 9.11 4.76 12.67
CA ALA A 132 9.42 3.42 13.16
C ALA A 132 10.92 3.14 13.36
N GLN A 133 11.81 3.96 12.79
CA GLN A 133 13.26 3.86 13.06
C GLN A 133 13.62 4.15 14.52
N ASN A 134 12.77 4.89 15.24
CA ASN A 134 12.95 5.20 16.66
C ASN A 134 12.33 4.12 17.59
N GLY A 135 11.97 2.97 17.03
CA GLY A 135 11.23 1.89 17.71
C GLY A 135 9.76 1.83 17.31
N PRO A 136 9.00 0.83 17.79
CA PRO A 136 7.60 0.66 17.44
C PRO A 136 6.78 1.93 17.79
N PRO A 137 6.13 2.58 16.82
CA PRO A 137 5.36 3.79 17.09
C PRO A 137 4.16 3.46 17.97
N SER A 138 3.83 4.38 18.89
CA SER A 138 2.58 4.28 19.66
C SER A 138 1.37 4.42 18.73
N LYS A 139 0.21 3.92 19.16
CA LYS A 139 -1.05 4.06 18.41
C LYS A 139 -1.36 5.53 18.10
N THR A 140 -1.09 6.43 19.03
CA THR A 140 -1.31 7.88 18.87
C THR A 140 -0.44 8.45 17.77
N VAL A 141 0.86 8.12 17.76
CA VAL A 141 1.78 8.60 16.72
C VAL A 141 1.39 8.05 15.35
N MET A 142 1.00 6.78 15.28
CA MET A 142 0.50 6.20 14.02
C MET A 142 -0.74 6.93 13.50
N ALA A 143 -1.71 7.21 14.37
CA ALA A 143 -2.93 7.91 14.00
C ALA A 143 -2.65 9.35 13.55
N GLU A 144 -1.72 10.05 14.22
CA GLU A 144 -1.33 11.41 13.84
C GLU A 144 -0.68 11.44 12.45
N VAL A 145 0.28 10.55 12.18
CA VAL A 145 0.90 10.44 10.85
C VAL A 145 -0.15 10.07 9.81
N ALA A 146 -0.99 9.07 10.07
CA ALA A 146 -2.06 8.63 9.19
C ALA A 146 -3.03 9.77 8.81
N GLY A 147 -3.44 10.58 9.79
CA GLY A 147 -4.35 11.70 9.56
C GLY A 147 -3.82 12.77 8.60
N ARG A 148 -2.49 12.98 8.55
CA ARG A 148 -1.86 13.92 7.59
C ARG A 148 -1.98 13.47 6.14
N TYR A 149 -2.25 12.19 5.91
CA TYR A 149 -2.38 11.57 4.59
C TYR A 149 -3.78 11.00 4.34
N HIS A 150 -4.81 11.53 5.02
CA HIS A 150 -6.20 11.10 4.86
C HIS A 150 -6.44 9.61 5.14
N VAL A 151 -5.62 9.02 6.01
CA VAL A 151 -5.75 7.63 6.45
C VAL A 151 -6.32 7.62 7.87
N GLU A 152 -7.38 6.85 8.06
CA GLU A 152 -7.95 6.62 9.38
C GLU A 152 -7.66 5.21 9.86
N MET A 153 -6.89 5.10 10.95
CA MET A 153 -6.58 3.85 11.60
C MET A 153 -7.80 3.31 12.36
N ARG A 154 -8.06 2.01 12.25
CA ARG A 154 -9.12 1.32 12.98
C ARG A 154 -8.51 0.28 13.92
N ALA A 155 -9.04 0.23 15.13
CA ALA A 155 -8.58 -0.63 16.22
C ALA A 155 -9.14 -2.05 16.11
#